data_AF-A0A540VK52-F1
#
_entry.id   AF-A0A540VK52-F1
#
_cell.length_a   1.000
_cell.length_b   1.000
_cell.length_c   1.000
_cell.angle_alpha   90.00
_cell.angle_beta   90.00
_cell.angle_gamma   90.00
#
_symmetry.space_group_name_H-M   'P 1'
#
loop_
_entity.id
_entity.type
_entity.pdbx_description
1 polymer ?
#
loop_
_entity_poly.entity_id
_entity_poly.type
_entity_poly.pdbx_seq_one_letter_code
_entity_poly.pdbx_strand_id
1 'polypeptide(L)'
;MRSWRQDKADALLQEWAAQQAAVGGVGWPAMTMEPKVGGERNETSPERYARLLERSAHTNRAMEQLRHSCGHLWRVLWRLYVAPDRKANGQPDTTRMAEREGIAERTWRRRRSEGLERFFLFYEQSFVD
;
A
#
# COMPACT_ATOMS: atom_id res chain seq x y z
N MET A 1 18.55 -10.71 -1.39
CA MET A 1 17.45 -11.26 -0.56
C MET A 1 16.60 -10.11 -0.06
N ARG A 2 15.28 -10.26 0.00
CA ARG A 2 14.42 -9.29 0.70
C ARG A 2 14.53 -9.51 2.20
N SER A 3 14.42 -8.43 2.96
CA SER A 3 14.33 -8.51 4.41
C SER A 3 12.92 -8.97 4.82
N TRP A 4 12.80 -9.58 6.00
CA TRP A 4 11.49 -9.89 6.58
C TRP A 4 10.59 -8.65 6.69
N ARG A 5 11.17 -7.48 7.00
CA ARG A 5 10.45 -6.20 7.05
C ARG A 5 9.86 -5.81 5.70
N GLN A 6 10.63 -5.97 4.63
CA GLN A 6 10.15 -5.70 3.27
C GLN A 6 9.00 -6.63 2.86
N ASP A 7 9.08 -7.91 3.22
CA ASP A 7 8.01 -8.87 2.92
C ASP A 7 6.73 -8.56 3.71
N LYS A 8 6.86 -8.16 4.98
CA LYS A 8 5.73 -7.69 5.79
C LYS A 8 5.12 -6.40 5.24
N ALA A 9 5.94 -5.41 4.89
CA ALA A 9 5.49 -4.18 4.26
C ALA A 9 4.73 -4.43 2.95
N ASP A 10 5.26 -5.31 2.09
CA ASP A 10 4.66 -5.67 0.82
C ASP A 10 3.27 -6.30 1.05
N ALA A 11 3.13 -7.22 2.01
CA ALA A 11 1.85 -7.84 2.35
C ALA A 11 0.83 -6.81 2.90
N LEU A 12 1.25 -5.92 3.79
CA LEU A 12 0.39 -4.85 4.33
C LEU A 12 -0.14 -3.94 3.22
N LEU A 13 0.74 -3.52 2.31
CA LEU A 13 0.38 -2.63 1.20
C LEU A 13 -0.49 -3.31 0.15
N GLN A 14 -0.30 -4.61 -0.10
CA GLN A 14 -1.20 -5.38 -0.98
C GLN A 14 -2.62 -5.45 -0.42
N GLU A 15 -2.76 -5.79 0.86
CA GLU A 15 -4.07 -5.86 1.49
C GLU A 15 -4.73 -4.48 1.55
N TRP A 16 -3.98 -3.46 1.95
CA TRP A 16 -4.47 -2.09 1.98
C TRP A 16 -4.89 -1.60 0.59
N ALA A 17 -4.13 -1.86 -0.46
CA ALA A 17 -4.52 -1.48 -1.82
C ALA A 17 -5.76 -2.22 -2.33
N ALA A 18 -5.93 -3.50 -1.95
CA ALA A 18 -7.15 -4.24 -2.25
C ALA A 18 -8.37 -3.61 -1.57
N GLN A 19 -8.23 -3.14 -0.32
CA GLN A 19 -9.27 -2.38 0.36
C GLN A 19 -9.58 -1.07 -0.37
N GLN A 20 -8.57 -0.29 -0.76
CA GLN A 20 -8.77 0.96 -1.52
C GLN A 20 -9.50 0.74 -2.85
N ALA A 21 -9.20 -0.36 -3.55
CA ALA A 21 -9.87 -0.72 -4.79
C ALA A 21 -11.36 -1.07 -4.57
N ALA A 22 -11.68 -1.74 -3.46
CA ALA A 22 -13.05 -2.12 -3.12
C ALA A 22 -13.96 -0.92 -2.81
N VAL A 23 -13.40 0.23 -2.38
CA VAL A 23 -14.18 1.43 -2.04
C VAL A 23 -14.42 2.37 -3.25
N GLY A 24 -14.10 1.95 -4.47
CA GLY A 24 -14.38 2.72 -5.68
C GLY A 24 -13.26 3.65 -6.15
N GLY A 25 -12.06 3.56 -5.55
CA GLY A 25 -10.84 4.13 -6.09
C GLY A 25 -10.66 5.65 -5.91
N VAL A 26 -9.42 6.02 -5.57
CA VAL A 26 -8.84 7.39 -5.59
C VAL A 26 -9.30 8.38 -4.50
N GLY A 27 -9.97 7.93 -3.45
CA GLY A 27 -10.21 8.74 -2.25
C GLY A 27 -9.21 8.42 -1.14
N TRP A 28 -8.03 9.06 -1.13
CA TRP A 28 -7.18 9.04 0.07
C TRP A 28 -7.76 10.00 1.13
N PRO A 29 -7.93 9.58 2.41
CA PRO A 29 -7.93 8.22 2.92
C PRO A 29 -9.36 7.63 2.92
N ALA A 30 -9.53 6.42 2.39
CA ALA A 30 -10.79 5.68 2.48
C ALA A 30 -10.97 5.12 3.89
N MET A 31 -11.10 6.00 4.89
CA MET A 31 -11.08 5.63 6.31
C MET A 31 -12.48 5.45 6.92
N THR A 32 -13.55 5.56 6.13
CA THR A 32 -14.92 5.66 6.68
C THR A 32 -16.00 4.96 5.85
N MET A 33 -15.79 3.74 5.37
CA MET A 33 -16.93 2.95 4.89
C MET A 33 -16.91 1.52 5.41
N GLU A 34 -18.03 1.14 6.02
CA GLU A 34 -18.47 -0.24 6.08
C GLU A 34 -18.41 -0.82 4.66
N PRO A 35 -17.84 -2.02 4.46
CA PRO A 35 -17.86 -2.65 3.15
C PRO A 35 -19.32 -2.69 2.67
N LYS A 36 -19.59 -2.23 1.44
CA LYS A 36 -20.90 -2.45 0.83
C LYS A 36 -21.16 -3.95 0.87
N VAL A 37 -22.07 -4.37 1.75
CA VAL A 37 -22.54 -5.76 1.87
C VAL A 37 -23.40 -6.04 0.64
N GLY A 38 -22.74 -6.17 -0.50
CA GLY A 38 -23.31 -6.67 -1.74
C GLY A 38 -23.15 -8.18 -1.76
N GLY A 39 -24.13 -8.87 -1.18
CA GLY A 39 -24.47 -10.24 -1.55
C GLY A 39 -23.42 -11.31 -1.24
N GLU A 40 -23.02 -11.44 0.03
CA GLU A 40 -22.71 -12.70 0.71
C GLU A 40 -22.26 -12.30 2.12
N ARG A 41 -22.96 -12.79 3.16
CA ARG A 41 -22.56 -12.58 4.56
C ARG A 41 -21.20 -13.25 4.77
N ASN A 42 -20.13 -12.51 4.54
CA ASN A 42 -18.80 -12.95 4.93
C ASN A 42 -18.77 -12.92 6.46
N GLU A 43 -18.70 -14.10 7.08
CA GLU A 43 -18.55 -14.35 8.51
C GLU A 43 -17.22 -13.78 9.05
N THR A 44 -17.06 -12.46 8.95
CA THR A 44 -15.95 -11.75 9.56
C THR A 44 -16.45 -11.39 10.95
N SER A 45 -15.93 -12.07 11.97
CA SER A 45 -16.31 -11.73 13.35
C SER A 45 -16.05 -10.23 13.59
N PRO A 46 -16.85 -9.55 14.42
CA PRO A 46 -16.66 -8.12 14.72
C PRO A 46 -15.21 -7.79 15.12
N GLU A 47 -14.53 -8.69 15.83
CA GLU A 47 -13.13 -8.55 16.22
C GLU A 47 -12.18 -8.61 15.02
N ARG A 48 -12.45 -9.50 14.06
CA ARG A 48 -11.65 -9.60 12.83
C ARG A 48 -11.82 -8.36 11.96
N TYR A 49 -13.04 -7.80 11.90
CA TYR A 49 -13.29 -6.56 11.19
C TYR A 49 -12.63 -5.36 11.88
N ALA A 50 -12.72 -5.26 13.22
CA ALA A 50 -12.05 -4.22 13.98
C ALA A 50 -10.53 -4.22 13.77
N ARG A 51 -9.89 -5.40 13.80
CA ARG A 51 -8.44 -5.55 13.52
C ARG A 51 -8.07 -5.16 12.09
N LEU A 52 -8.97 -5.36 11.12
CA LEU A 52 -8.74 -4.93 9.74
C LEU A 52 -8.77 -3.40 9.63
N LEU A 53 -9.76 -2.75 10.26
CA LEU A 53 -9.86 -1.30 10.30
C LEU A 53 -8.66 -0.65 11.00
N GLU A 54 -8.28 -1.18 12.16
CA GLU A 54 -7.09 -0.73 12.91
C GLU A 54 -5.83 -0.83 12.05
N ARG A 55 -5.58 -1.99 11.44
CA ARG A 55 -4.44 -2.19 10.54
C ARG A 55 -4.47 -1.23 9.34
N SER A 56 -5.64 -0.97 8.77
CA SER A 56 -5.80 -0.03 7.67
C SER A 56 -5.50 1.40 8.11
N ALA A 57 -5.91 1.80 9.32
CA ALA A 57 -5.61 3.10 9.90
C ALA A 57 -4.09 3.30 10.10
N HIS A 58 -3.39 2.31 10.65
CA HIS A 58 -1.92 2.36 10.79
C HIS A 58 -1.21 2.40 9.43
N THR A 59 -1.69 1.62 8.45
CA THR A 59 -1.17 1.64 7.08
C THR A 59 -1.37 3.01 6.43
N ASN A 60 -2.54 3.63 6.63
CA ASN A 60 -2.82 4.98 6.16
C ASN A 60 -1.85 6.00 6.78
N ARG A 61 -1.70 5.99 8.11
CA ARG A 61 -0.79 6.90 8.82
C ARG A 61 0.65 6.75 8.33
N ALA A 62 1.13 5.52 8.14
CA ALA A 62 2.47 5.25 7.65
C ALA A 62 2.68 5.75 6.20
N MET A 63 1.71 5.55 5.32
CA MET A 63 1.76 6.04 3.94
C MET A 63 1.64 7.57 3.87
N GLU A 64 0.90 8.21 4.77
CA GLU A 64 0.86 9.68 4.91
C GLU A 64 2.21 10.24 5.36
N GLN A 65 2.80 9.66 6.40
CA GLN A 65 4.14 10.03 6.86
C GLN A 65 5.19 9.84 5.76
N LEU A 66 5.09 8.78 4.97
CA LEU A 66 5.95 8.55 3.81
C LEU A 66 5.73 9.61 2.73
N ARG A 67 4.49 10.01 2.45
CA ARG A 67 4.17 11.09 1.50
C ARG A 67 4.82 12.41 1.91
N HIS A 68 4.74 12.76 3.19
CA HIS A 68 5.28 14.02 3.71
C HIS A 68 6.80 14.01 3.84
N SER A 69 7.38 12.91 4.32
CA SER A 69 8.84 12.83 4.61
C SER A 69 9.65 12.41 3.39
N CYS A 70 9.11 11.55 2.54
CA CYS A 70 9.82 10.89 1.45
C CYS A 70 8.92 10.72 0.23
N GLY A 71 8.34 11.82 -0.27
CA GLY A 71 7.31 11.79 -1.33
C GLY A 71 7.71 11.04 -2.61
N HIS A 72 9.01 10.98 -2.93
CA HIS A 72 9.51 10.21 -4.07
C HIS A 72 9.43 8.67 -3.85
N LEU A 73 9.56 8.19 -2.61
CA LEU A 73 9.35 6.78 -2.26
C LEU A 73 7.85 6.46 -2.22
N TRP A 74 7.05 7.37 -1.66
CA TRP A 74 5.60 7.25 -1.66
C TRP A 74 5.05 7.10 -3.08
N ARG A 75 5.50 7.91 -4.05
CA ARG A 75 5.07 7.77 -5.46
C ARG A 75 5.35 6.39 -6.04
N VAL A 76 6.52 5.82 -5.72
CA VAL A 76 6.91 4.47 -6.17
C VAL A 76 5.98 3.41 -5.60
N LEU A 77 5.70 3.44 -4.30
CA LEU A 77 4.78 2.49 -3.68
C LEU A 77 3.33 2.70 -4.16
N TRP A 78 2.87 3.95 -4.24
CA TRP A 78 1.53 4.28 -4.71
C TRP A 78 1.25 3.73 -6.11
N ARG A 79 2.17 3.95 -7.05
CA ARG A 79 2.07 3.39 -8.40
C ARG A 79 2.16 1.87 -8.39
N LEU A 80 2.98 1.28 -7.52
CA LEU A 80 3.11 -0.18 -7.49
C LEU A 80 1.83 -0.88 -7.01
N TYR A 81 1.16 -0.33 -5.99
CA TYR A 81 0.03 -1.03 -5.34
C TYR A 81 -1.33 -0.47 -5.72
N VAL A 82 -1.48 0.86 -5.87
CA VAL A 82 -2.79 1.51 -6.05
C VAL A 82 -3.07 1.81 -7.52
N ALA A 83 -2.06 2.31 -8.25
CA ALA A 83 -2.20 2.67 -9.66
C ALA A 83 -1.17 1.96 -10.56
N PRO A 84 -1.13 0.61 -10.56
CA PRO A 84 -0.12 -0.11 -11.32
C PRO A 84 -0.39 -0.04 -12.82
N ASP A 85 0.59 0.45 -13.58
CA ASP A 85 0.77 -0.01 -14.95
C ASP A 85 0.96 -1.53 -14.94
N ARG A 86 0.23 -2.22 -15.81
CA ARG A 86 0.27 -3.68 -15.92
C ARG A 86 0.70 -4.09 -17.31
N LYS A 87 1.43 -5.20 -17.37
CA LYS A 87 1.71 -5.95 -18.60
C LYS A 87 0.43 -6.65 -19.08
N ALA A 88 0.44 -7.15 -20.32
CA ALA A 88 -0.68 -7.89 -20.90
C ALA A 88 -1.08 -9.14 -20.08
N ASN A 89 -0.14 -9.73 -19.33
CA ASN A 89 -0.40 -10.85 -18.42
C ASN A 89 -0.94 -10.42 -17.03
N GLY A 90 -1.27 -9.14 -16.84
CA GLY A 90 -1.77 -8.59 -15.59
C GLY A 90 -0.71 -8.33 -14.51
N GLN A 91 0.56 -8.67 -14.72
CA GLN A 91 1.62 -8.40 -13.75
C GLN A 91 2.02 -6.91 -13.75
N PRO A 92 2.47 -6.36 -12.62
CA PRO A 92 3.01 -5.00 -12.57
C PRO A 92 4.15 -4.77 -13.57
N ASP A 93 4.07 -3.70 -14.35
CA ASP A 93 5.09 -3.31 -15.30
C ASP A 93 6.04 -2.28 -14.68
N THR A 94 7.04 -2.77 -13.94
CA THR A 94 8.00 -1.92 -13.25
C THR A 94 8.86 -1.07 -14.18
N THR A 95 9.08 -1.53 -15.42
CA THR A 95 9.84 -0.79 -16.42
C THR A 95 9.04 0.44 -16.87
N ARG A 96 7.78 0.24 -17.24
CA ARG A 96 6.88 1.34 -17.62
C ARG A 96 6.65 2.34 -16.49
N MET A 97 6.52 1.87 -15.25
CA MET A 97 6.39 2.74 -14.08
C MET A 97 7.65 3.60 -13.86
N ALA A 98 8.83 3.02 -14.07
CA ALA A 98 10.11 3.74 -13.96
C ALA A 98 10.25 4.82 -15.04
N GLU A 99 9.90 4.50 -16.29
CA GLU A 99 9.86 5.43 -17.40
C GLU A 99 8.92 6.62 -17.12
N ARG A 100 7.72 6.35 -16.58
CA ARG A 100 6.77 7.40 -16.19
C ARG A 100 7.25 8.27 -15.02
N GLU A 101 8.18 7.81 -14.19
CA GLU A 101 8.84 8.67 -13.17
C GLU A 101 10.09 9.36 -13.72
N GLY A 102 10.47 9.12 -14.99
CA GLY A 102 11.69 9.64 -15.58
C GLY A 102 12.96 9.11 -14.90
N ILE A 103 12.94 7.87 -14.38
CA ILE A 103 14.09 7.26 -13.70
C ILE A 103 14.45 5.91 -14.31
N ALA A 104 15.72 5.53 -14.18
CA ALA A 104 16.17 4.20 -14.56
C ALA A 104 15.49 3.11 -13.73
N GLU A 105 15.22 1.95 -14.33
CA GLU A 105 14.56 0.83 -13.63
C GLU A 105 15.35 0.37 -12.39
N ARG A 106 16.69 0.41 -12.42
CA ARG A 106 17.53 0.14 -11.24
C ARG A 106 17.22 1.10 -10.08
N THR A 107 16.99 2.37 -10.38
CA THR A 107 16.66 3.42 -9.40
C THR A 107 15.26 3.20 -8.86
N TRP A 108 14.31 2.84 -9.73
CA TRP A 108 12.96 2.44 -9.32
C TRP A 108 12.99 1.26 -8.34
N ARG A 109 13.70 0.18 -8.67
CA ARG A 109 13.84 -1.00 -7.80
C ARG A 109 14.48 -0.63 -6.45
N ARG A 110 15.51 0.22 -6.45
CA ARG A 110 16.14 0.71 -5.22
C ARG A 110 15.14 1.50 -4.36
N ARG A 111 14.42 2.45 -4.96
CA ARG A 111 13.41 3.27 -4.28
C ARG A 111 12.24 2.43 -3.77
N ARG A 112 11.85 1.37 -4.47
CA ARG A 112 10.86 0.43 -3.96
C ARG A 112 11.35 -0.22 -2.67
N SER A 113 12.55 -0.80 -2.67
CA SER A 113 13.11 -1.46 -1.48
C SER A 113 13.25 -0.49 -0.31
N GLU A 114 13.77 0.72 -0.57
CA GLU A 114 13.89 1.79 0.43
C GLU A 114 12.52 2.25 0.94
N GLY A 115 11.55 2.40 0.05
CA GLY A 115 10.19 2.77 0.39
C GLY A 115 9.51 1.74 1.28
N LEU A 116 9.68 0.44 1.01
CA LEU A 116 9.13 -0.64 1.85
C LEU A 116 9.72 -0.62 3.26
N GLU A 117 11.04 -0.43 3.40
CA GLU A 117 11.70 -0.30 4.71
C GLU A 117 11.20 0.94 5.45
N ARG A 118 11.13 2.09 4.76
CA ARG A 118 10.72 3.35 5.39
C ARG A 118 9.25 3.34 5.79
N PHE A 119 8.39 2.77 4.95
CA PHE A 119 6.98 2.53 5.28
C PHE A 119 6.86 1.65 6.53
N PHE A 120 7.62 0.55 6.61
CA PHE A 120 7.52 -0.36 7.75
C PHE A 120 7.91 0.32 9.06
N LEU A 121 8.95 1.15 9.05
CA LEU A 121 9.35 1.93 10.22
C LEU A 121 8.24 2.89 10.69
N PHE A 122 7.60 3.60 9.76
CA PHE A 122 6.47 4.48 10.09
C PHE A 122 5.24 3.70 10.57
N TYR A 123 5.02 2.51 10.00
CA TYR A 123 3.96 1.61 10.44
C TYR A 123 4.19 1.15 11.88
N GLU A 124 5.40 0.69 12.23
CA GLU A 124 5.73 0.31 13.62
C GLU A 124 5.59 1.48 14.59
N GLN A 125 6.02 2.68 14.19
CA GLN A 125 5.89 3.89 15.01
C GLN A 125 4.42 4.27 15.28
N SER A 126 3.52 3.97 14.34
CA SER A 126 2.11 4.32 14.48
C SER A 126 1.37 3.58 15.60
N PHE A 127 1.98 2.55 16.23
CA PHE A 127 1.42 1.83 17.39
C PHE A 127 1.85 2.43 18.74
N VAL A 128 2.81 3.35 18.75
CA VAL A 128 3.43 3.89 19.97
C VAL A 128 2.88 5.28 20.32
N ASP A 129 2.14 5.91 19.40
CA ASP A 129 1.47 7.21 19.56
C ASP A 129 0.00 7.06 19.98
#